data_AF-A0A412I6Y2-F1
#
_entry.id   AF-A0A412I6Y2-F1
#
_cell.length_a   1.000
_cell.length_b   1.000
_cell.length_c   1.000
_cell.angle_alpha   90.00
_cell.angle_beta   90.00
_cell.angle_gamma   90.00
#
_symmetry.space_group_name_H-M   'P 1'
#
loop_
_entity.id
_entity.type
_entity.pdbx_description
1 polymer ?
#
loop_
_entity_poly.entity_id
_entity_poly.type
_entity_poly.pdbx_seq_one_letter_code
_entity_poly.pdbx_strand_id
1 'polypeptide(L)' 'MTEHTEKDVLMKCTKCGYEEEVPRWLIDELFPNEPEENYMMHCPECDHKMIVKIIQQLKMNTKCWLFQ' A
#
# COMPACT_ATOMS: atom_id res chain seq x y z
N MET A 1 -4.73 -22.84 -6.33
CA MET A 1 -3.92 -21.61 -6.44
C MET A 1 -4.77 -20.48 -5.91
N THR A 2 -4.73 -20.24 -4.59
CA THR A 2 -5.45 -19.13 -3.97
C THR A 2 -4.82 -17.84 -4.48
N GLU A 3 -5.62 -17.04 -5.19
CA GLU A 3 -5.22 -15.76 -5.74
C GLU A 3 -5.07 -14.79 -4.56
N HIS A 4 -3.86 -14.75 -3.98
CA HIS A 4 -3.49 -13.70 -3.05
C HIS A 4 -3.38 -12.40 -3.86
N THR A 5 -4.49 -11.69 -3.95
CA THR A 5 -4.52 -10.31 -4.43
C THR A 5 -3.84 -9.46 -3.36
N GLU A 6 -2.52 -9.44 -3.40
CA GLU A 6 -1.69 -8.58 -2.57
C GLU A 6 -2.14 -7.13 -2.80
N LYS A 7 -2.77 -6.55 -1.78
CA LYS A 7 -3.13 -5.13 -1.76
C LYS A 7 -1.91 -4.38 -1.28
N ASP A 8 -1.45 -3.45 -2.09
CA ASP A 8 -0.34 -2.59 -1.73
C ASP A 8 -0.87 -1.27 -1.16
N VAL A 9 -0.10 -0.70 -0.26
CA VAL A 9 -0.39 0.57 0.38
C VAL A 9 0.75 1.52 0.05
N LEU A 10 0.44 2.58 -0.68
CA LEU A 10 1.42 3.62 -0.97
C LEU A 10 1.41 4.65 0.14
N MET A 11 2.53 4.76 0.83
CA MET A 11 2.79 5.80 1.81
C MET A 11 3.49 6.96 1.13
N LYS A 12 2.91 8.15 1.20
CA LYS A 12 3.50 9.37 0.66
C LYS A 12 3.64 10.44 1.72
N CYS A 13 4.84 10.96 1.88
CA CYS A 13 5.07 12.16 2.67
C CYS A 13 4.70 13.40 1.85
N THR A 14 3.84 14.26 2.40
CA THR A 14 3.40 15.50 1.77
C THR A 14 4.46 16.60 1.79
N LYS A 15 5.48 16.48 2.65
CA LYS A 15 6.50 17.52 2.87
C LYS A 15 7.75 17.30 2.02
N CYS A 16 8.36 16.12 2.11
CA CYS A 16 9.58 15.80 1.33
C CYS A 16 9.28 15.06 0.01
N GLY A 17 8.06 14.56 -0.17
CA GLY A 17 7.69 13.77 -1.35
C GLY A 17 8.18 12.32 -1.33
N TYR A 18 8.69 11.83 -0.19
CA TYR A 18 9.06 10.43 -0.02
C TYR A 18 7.85 9.53 -0.27
N GLU A 19 8.01 8.52 -1.12
CA GLU A 19 6.98 7.57 -1.51
C GLU A 19 7.51 6.15 -1.30
N GLU A 20 6.71 5.29 -0.67
CA GLU A 20 7.06 3.90 -0.41
C GLU A 20 5.83 2.99 -0.56
N GLU A 21 5.98 1.91 -1.30
CA GLU A 21 4.95 0.88 -1.46
C GLU A 21 5.16 -0.20 -0.41
N VAL A 22 4.18 -0.33 0.48
CA VAL A 22 4.21 -1.27 1.59
C VAL A 22 3.06 -2.27 1.42
N PRO A 23 3.31 -3.58 1.48
CA PRO A 23 2.25 -4.57 1.45
C PRO A 23 1.30 -4.40 2.63
N ARG A 24 -0.01 -4.52 2.40
CA ARG A 24 -1.01 -4.37 3.46
C ARG A 24 -0.83 -5.35 4.62
N TRP A 25 -0.40 -6.58 4.35
CA TRP A 25 -0.20 -7.59 5.39
C TRP A 25 0.85 -7.16 6.43
N LEU A 26 1.88 -6.41 6.00
CA LEU A 26 2.90 -5.89 6.90
C LEU A 26 2.30 -4.82 7.83
N ILE A 27 1.39 -4.00 7.29
CA ILE A 27 0.69 -2.99 8.09
C ILE A 27 -0.26 -3.65 9.09
N ASP A 28 -1.01 -4.67 8.67
CA ASP A 28 -1.91 -5.42 9.56
C ASP A 28 -1.12 -6.14 10.67
N GLU A 29 0.12 -6.59 10.41
CA GLU A 29 0.99 -7.19 11.42
C GLU A 29 1.59 -6.16 12.39
N LEU A 30 1.99 -4.99 11.89
CA LEU A 30 2.53 -3.90 12.70
C LEU A 30 1.47 -3.16 13.52
N PHE A 31 0.25 -3.04 12.98
CA PHE A 31 -0.87 -2.29 13.55
C PHE A 31 -2.16 -3.12 13.58
N PRO A 32 -2.20 -4.25 14.30
CA PRO A 32 -3.31 -5.20 14.25
C PRO A 32 -4.65 -4.66 14.79
N ASN A 33 -4.62 -3.54 15.53
CA ASN A 33 -5.78 -2.97 16.19
C ASN A 33 -6.18 -1.58 15.67
N GLU A 34 -5.41 -1.00 14.73
CA GLU A 34 -5.73 0.33 14.21
C GLU A 34 -6.59 0.21 12.94
N PRO A 35 -7.66 1.00 12.82
CA PRO A 35 -8.43 1.05 11.59
C PRO A 35 -7.59 1.66 10.46
N GLU A 36 -7.86 1.23 9.22
CA GLU A 36 -7.07 1.59 8.03
C GLU A 36 -6.87 3.10 7.80
N GLU A 37 -7.81 3.91 8.30
CA GLU A 37 -7.80 5.37 8.15
C GLU A 37 -6.93 6.08 9.19
N ASN A 38 -6.46 5.36 10.21
CA ASN A 38 -5.82 5.93 11.39
C ASN A 38 -4.33 5.55 11.52
N TYR A 39 -3.75 4.96 10.47
CA TYR A 39 -2.31 4.70 10.43
C TYR A 39 -1.53 6.02 10.53
N MET A 40 -1.05 6.33 11.74
CA MET A 40 -0.23 7.51 12.04
C MET A 40 1.25 7.16 11.85
N MET A 41 1.69 7.16 10.60
CA MET A 41 3.10 6.96 10.24
C MET A 41 3.83 8.30 10.09
N HIS A 42 5.07 8.34 10.58
CA HIS A 42 5.96 9.49 10.45
C HIS A 42 7.00 9.21 9.36
N CYS A 43 7.32 10.22 8.57
CA CYS A 43 8.32 10.09 7.51
C CYS A 43 9.72 9.98 8.10
N PRO A 44 10.53 8.97 7.73
CA PRO A 44 11.88 8.80 8.27
C PRO A 44 12.82 9.97 7.94
N GLU A 45 12.56 10.71 6.86
CA GLU A 45 13.41 11.80 6.39
C GLU A 45 13.14 13.14 7.09
N CYS A 46 11.89 13.39 7.49
CA CYS A 46 11.49 14.73 7.94
C CYS A 46 10.54 14.74 9.14
N ASP A 47 10.29 13.56 9.70
CA ASP A 47 9.40 13.30 10.84
C ASP A 47 7.98 13.87 10.67
N HIS A 48 7.60 14.09 9.41
CA HIS A 48 6.30 14.66 9.06
C HIS A 48 5.28 13.56 8.85
N LYS A 49 4.02 13.85 9.17
CA LYS A 49 2.92 12.89 8.98
C LYS A 49 2.83 12.46 7.52
N MET A 50 2.81 11.15 7.30
CA MET A 50 2.62 10.56 5.98
C MET A 50 1.13 10.32 5.70
N ILE A 51 0.75 10.39 4.43
CA ILE A 51 -0.58 9.99 3.97
C ILE A 51 -0.48 8.56 3.44
N VAL A 52 -1.40 7.73 3.90
CA VAL A 52 -1.50 6.32 3.50
C VAL A 52 -2.59 6.20 2.46
N LYS A 53 -2.23 5.73 1.26
CA LYS A 53 -3.17 5.51 0.16
C LYS A 53 -3.17 4.05 -0.23
N ILE A 54 -4.28 3.37 0.01
CA ILE A 54 -4.43 1.97 -0.39
C ILE A 54 -4.52 1.91 -1.91
N ILE A 55 -3.53 1.27 -2.53
CA ILE A 55 -3.53 0.97 -3.94
C ILE A 55 -4.17 -0.42 -4.08
N GLN A 56 -5.42 -0.45 -4.51
CA GLN A 56 -5.94 -1.69 -5.09
C GLN A 56 -5.22 -1.87 -6.42
N GLN A 57 -4.18 -2.70 -6.43
CA GLN A 57 -3.64 -3.25 -7.66
C GLN A 57 -4.73 -4.11 -8.28
N LEU A 58 -5.60 -3.49 -9.08
CA LEU A 58 -6.31 -4.18 -10.15
C LEU A 58 -5.21 -4.66 -11.10
N LYS A 59 -4.59 -5.80 -10.78
CA LYS A 59 -3.89 -6.60 -11.79
C LYS A 59 -4.98 -7.00 -12.78
N MET A 60 -5.25 -6.12 -13.75
CA MET A 60 -5.91 -6.48 -15.00
C MET A 60 -5.07 -7.61 -15.53
N ASN A 61 -5.57 -8.82 -15.31
CA ASN A 61 -5.05 -10.01 -15.93
C ASN A 61 -5.35 -9.81 -17.41
N THR A 62 -4.45 -9.13 -18.11
CA THR A 62 -4.30 -9.21 -19.55
C THR A 62 -3.88 -10.65 -19.84
N LYS A 63 -4.82 -11.57 -19.66
CA LYS A 63 -4.88 -12.73 -20.53
C LYS A 63 -5.17 -12.14 -21.90
N CYS A 64 -4.08 -11.81 -22.59
CA CYS A 64 -3.94 -11.96 -24.01
C CYS A 64 -4.61 -13.28 -24.38
N TRP A 65 -5.92 -13.24 -24.66
CA TRP A 65 -6.59 -14.23 -25.48
C TRP A 65 -6.25 -13.91 -26.94
N LEU A 66 -4.96 -13.87 -27.23
CA LEU A 66 -4.39 -14.13 -28.54
C LEU A 66 -4.03 -15.61 -28.53
N PHE A 67 -5.06 -16.46 -28.62
CA PHE A 67 -4.89 -17.83 -29.04
C PHE A 67 -5.85 -18.05 -30.20
N GLN A 68 -5.23 -17.94 -31.39
CA GLN A 68 -5.42 -18.68 -32.64
C GLN A 68 -6.84 -19.11 -33.04
#